data_AF-A0A397ALQ9-F1
#
_entry.id   AF-A0A397ALQ9-F1
#
_cell.length_a   1.000
_cell.length_b   1.000
_cell.length_c   1.000
_cell.angle_alpha   90.00
_cell.angle_beta   90.00
_cell.angle_gamma   90.00
#
_symmetry.space_group_name_H-M   'P 1'
#
loop_
_entity.id
_entity.type
_entity.pdbx_description
1 polymer ?
#
loop_
_entity_poly.entity_id
_entity_poly.type
_entity_poly.pdbx_seq_one_letter_code
_entity_poly.pdbx_strand_id
1 'polypeptide(L)'
;MLGDARYEQWFHDNLRCDQAVFRRLVDLLRQRLQLNERQSRHSFEKKVAVTLYFLGSEVRHRETAAAFGMAKSWCIKVVSTVVDVLASQAKLWIRLPTSPGDWSRIERGFYKVQRFPGVVGAVDGTLIDIQRPREYDGF
;
A
#
# COMPACT_ATOMS: atom_id res chain seq x y z
N MET A 1 17.11 -10.80 -8.95
CA MET A 1 16.19 -9.63 -8.98
C MET A 1 16.71 -8.53 -8.10
N LEU A 2 16.75 -8.70 -6.77
CA LEU A 2 17.29 -7.68 -5.88
C LEU A 2 18.75 -7.35 -6.21
N GLY A 3 19.04 -6.07 -6.45
CA GLY A 3 20.39 -5.58 -6.77
C GLY A 3 20.64 -5.38 -8.26
N ASP A 4 19.75 -5.88 -9.11
CA ASP A 4 19.89 -5.81 -10.56
C ASP A 4 18.90 -4.80 -11.14
N ALA A 5 19.43 -3.71 -11.71
CA ALA A 5 18.65 -2.58 -12.22
C ALA A 5 17.66 -2.97 -13.34
N ARG A 6 17.86 -4.11 -14.01
CA ARG A 6 16.94 -4.59 -15.06
C ARG A 6 15.55 -4.94 -14.52
N TYR A 7 15.43 -5.15 -13.21
CA TYR A 7 14.15 -5.47 -12.57
C TYR A 7 13.45 -4.26 -11.95
N GLU A 8 13.98 -3.04 -12.11
CA GLU A 8 13.39 -1.85 -11.48
C GLU A 8 11.93 -1.64 -11.89
N GLN A 9 11.63 -1.77 -13.19
CA GLN A 9 10.27 -1.67 -13.70
C GLN A 9 9.34 -2.71 -13.07
N TRP A 10 9.83 -3.94 -12.88
CA TRP A 10 9.04 -5.00 -12.25
C TRP A 10 8.68 -4.64 -10.80
N PHE A 11 9.59 -4.01 -10.06
CA PHE A 11 9.34 -3.54 -8.70
C PHE A 11 8.27 -2.43 -8.67
N HIS A 12 8.34 -1.47 -9.59
CA HIS A 12 7.31 -0.44 -9.73
C HIS A 12 5.94 -1.04 -10.05
N ASP A 13 5.86 -1.90 -11.06
CA ASP A 13 4.60 -2.44 -11.57
C ASP A 13 3.93 -3.36 -10.55
N ASN A 14 4.73 -4.19 -9.86
CA ASN A 14 4.19 -5.29 -9.04
C ASN A 14 4.23 -4.99 -7.54
N LEU A 15 5.15 -4.14 -7.07
CA LEU A 15 5.33 -3.83 -5.65
C LEU A 15 5.08 -2.34 -5.32
N ARG A 16 4.73 -1.52 -6.31
CA ARG A 16 4.42 -0.08 -6.18
C ARG A 16 5.55 0.76 -5.57
N CYS A 17 6.79 0.29 -5.66
CA CYS A 17 7.97 0.98 -5.15
C CYS A 17 9.23 0.56 -5.91
N ASP A 18 10.29 1.37 -5.80
CA ASP A 18 11.60 1.02 -6.34
C ASP A 18 12.36 0.03 -5.41
N GLN A 19 13.45 -0.56 -5.91
CA GLN A 19 14.29 -1.50 -5.15
C GLN A 19 14.91 -0.87 -3.90
N ALA A 20 15.23 0.43 -3.93
CA ALA A 20 15.85 1.11 -2.79
C ALA A 20 14.85 1.30 -1.65
N VAL A 21 13.62 1.73 -1.95
CA VAL A 21 12.48 1.80 -1.04
C VAL A 21 12.17 0.41 -0.49
N PHE A 22 12.12 -0.61 -1.35
CA PHE A 22 11.87 -1.98 -0.93
C PHE A 22 12.88 -2.46 0.11
N ARG A 23 14.19 -2.23 -0.10
CA ARG A 23 15.23 -2.60 0.88
C ARG A 23 15.04 -1.87 2.21
N ARG A 24 14.79 -0.55 2.18
CA ARG A 24 14.52 0.22 3.41
C ARG A 24 13.30 -0.32 4.17
N LEU A 25 12.25 -0.70 3.45
CA LEU A 25 11.06 -1.29 4.06
C LEU A 25 11.37 -2.67 4.66
N VAL A 26 12.13 -3.50 3.97
CA VAL A 26 12.59 -4.80 4.48
C VAL A 26 13.37 -4.63 5.79
N ASP A 27 14.32 -3.70 5.84
CA ASP A 27 15.13 -3.48 7.04
C ASP A 27 14.29 -2.95 8.21
N LEU A 28 13.36 -2.03 7.94
CA LEU A 28 12.40 -1.55 8.94
C LEU A 28 11.54 -2.69 9.47
N LEU A 29 10.98 -3.52 8.58
CA LEU A 29 10.12 -4.62 8.96
C LEU A 29 10.89 -5.70 9.72
N ARG A 30 12.15 -5.97 9.37
CA ARG A 30 13.00 -6.95 10.05
C ARG A 30 13.22 -6.60 11.52
N GLN A 31 13.35 -5.31 11.85
CA GLN A 31 13.50 -4.85 13.24
C GLN A 31 12.21 -5.01 14.06
N ARG A 32 11.05 -5.08 13.41
CA ARG A 32 9.73 -5.11 14.06
C ARG A 32 9.11 -6.51 14.08
N LEU A 33 9.43 -7.32 13.08
CA LEU A 33 8.97 -8.68 12.93
C LEU A 33 10.03 -9.65 13.49
N GLN A 34 9.87 -10.06 14.74
CA GLN A 34 10.45 -11.32 15.21
C GLN A 34 9.61 -12.47 14.66
N LEU A 35 9.63 -12.67 13.34
CA LEU A 35 9.04 -13.87 12.76
C LEU A 35 9.79 -15.05 13.38
N ASN A 36 9.09 -15.88 14.15
CA ASN A 36 9.63 -17.14 14.66
C ASN A 36 10.41 -17.80 13.53
N GLU A 37 11.71 -17.97 13.75
CA GLU A 37 12.69 -18.57 12.83
C GLU A 37 12.44 -20.08 12.68
N ARG A 38 11.17 -20.51 12.60
CA ARG A 38 10.90 -21.78 11.94
C ARG A 38 11.48 -21.63 10.54
N GLN A 39 12.54 -22.38 10.26
CA GLN A 39 13.23 -22.44 8.98
C GLN A 39 12.19 -22.48 7.86
N SER A 40 11.92 -21.32 7.30
CA SER A 40 10.96 -21.16 6.22
C SER A 40 11.76 -21.26 4.95
N ARG A 41 11.28 -22.06 3.99
CA ARG A 41 11.85 -22.11 2.63
C ARG A 41 11.83 -20.75 1.92
N HIS A 42 11.19 -19.73 2.48
CA HIS A 42 11.05 -18.40 1.89
C HIS A 42 11.79 -17.36 2.73
N SER A 43 12.65 -16.58 2.06
CA SER A 43 13.38 -15.47 2.66
C SER A 43 12.43 -14.40 3.21
N PHE A 44 12.93 -13.57 4.12
CA PHE A 44 12.18 -12.46 4.68
C PHE A 44 11.76 -11.45 3.59
N GLU A 45 12.66 -11.15 2.65
CA GLU A 45 12.42 -10.32 1.48
C GLU A 45 11.25 -10.86 0.66
N LYS A 46 11.21 -12.18 0.43
CA LYS A 46 10.11 -12.80 -0.33
C LYS A 46 8.77 -12.66 0.40
N LYS A 47 8.77 -12.70 1.73
CA LYS A 47 7.58 -12.47 2.57
C LYS A 47 7.10 -11.01 2.48
N VAL A 48 8.01 -10.04 2.43
CA VAL A 48 7.65 -8.63 2.23
C VAL A 48 7.14 -8.41 0.81
N ALA A 49 7.80 -8.97 -0.20
CA ALA A 49 7.42 -8.85 -1.60
C ALA A 49 6.03 -9.44 -1.89
N VAL A 50 5.70 -10.63 -1.34
CA VAL A 50 4.37 -11.22 -1.54
C VAL A 50 3.26 -10.36 -0.90
N THR A 51 3.54 -9.70 0.23
CA THR A 51 2.58 -8.79 0.85
C THR A 51 2.39 -7.52 0.03
N LEU A 52 3.47 -6.88 -0.43
CA LEU A 52 3.36 -5.71 -1.29
C LEU A 52 2.66 -6.01 -2.60
N TYR A 53 2.96 -7.18 -3.20
CA TYR A 53 2.28 -7.65 -4.40
C TYR A 53 0.77 -7.77 -4.17
N PHE A 54 0.36 -8.38 -3.05
CA PHE A 54 -1.05 -8.50 -2.71
C PHE A 54 -1.73 -7.14 -2.50
N LEU A 55 -1.08 -6.20 -1.81
CA LEU A 55 -1.65 -4.87 -1.53
C LEU A 55 -1.68 -3.96 -2.76
N GLY A 56 -0.71 -4.10 -3.66
CA GLY A 56 -0.57 -3.27 -4.86
C GLY A 56 -1.34 -3.79 -6.07
N SER A 57 -1.96 -4.96 -5.97
CA SER A 57 -2.62 -5.66 -7.08
C SER A 57 -4.07 -6.00 -6.73
N GLU A 58 -4.93 -6.12 -7.74
CA GLU A 58 -6.32 -6.57 -7.58
C GLU A 58 -6.45 -8.11 -7.49
N VAL A 59 -5.37 -8.81 -7.16
CA VAL A 59 -5.34 -10.28 -7.14
C VAL A 59 -5.74 -10.85 -5.79
N ARG A 60 -6.34 -12.04 -5.79
CA ARG A 60 -6.66 -12.73 -4.53
C ARG A 60 -5.44 -13.53 -4.03
N HIS A 61 -5.55 -14.05 -2.82
CA HIS A 61 -4.47 -14.82 -2.18
C HIS A 61 -4.05 -16.07 -2.97
N ARG A 62 -4.94 -16.67 -3.78
CA ARG A 62 -4.59 -17.88 -4.54
C ARG A 62 -3.59 -17.56 -5.66
N GLU A 63 -3.89 -16.51 -6.41
CA GLU A 63 -3.10 -16.00 -7.52
C GLU A 63 -1.77 -15.44 -7.00
N THR A 64 -1.82 -14.68 -5.90
CA THR A 64 -0.61 -14.22 -5.19
C THR A 64 0.28 -15.38 -4.75
N ALA A 65 -0.29 -16.40 -4.12
CA ALA A 65 0.47 -17.56 -3.66
C ALA A 65 1.11 -18.33 -4.83
N ALA A 66 0.39 -18.47 -5.95
CA ALA A 66 0.91 -19.10 -7.16
C ALA A 66 2.09 -18.32 -7.76
N ALA A 67 1.97 -16.99 -7.89
CA ALA A 67 3.05 -16.12 -8.41
C ALA A 67 4.35 -16.22 -7.59
N PHE A 68 4.23 -16.45 -6.28
CA PHE A 68 5.37 -16.57 -5.38
C PHE A 68 5.75 -18.03 -5.08
N GLY A 69 5.11 -19.03 -5.68
CA GLY A 69 5.40 -20.44 -5.41
C GLY A 69 5.22 -20.81 -3.93
N MET A 70 4.13 -20.33 -3.33
CA MET A 70 3.78 -20.53 -1.92
C MET A 70 2.46 -21.31 -1.79
N ALA A 71 2.28 -22.02 -0.66
CA ALA A 71 0.97 -22.52 -0.31
C ALA A 71 0.03 -21.36 0.02
N LYS A 72 -1.24 -21.42 -0.43
CA LYS A 72 -2.25 -20.38 -0.17
C LYS A 72 -2.39 -20.04 1.32
N SER A 73 -2.46 -21.06 2.18
CA SER A 73 -2.57 -20.87 3.63
C SER A 73 -1.35 -20.15 4.23
N TRP A 74 -0.16 -20.38 3.68
CA TRP A 74 1.05 -19.68 4.09
C TRP A 74 1.05 -18.23 3.60
N CYS A 75 0.65 -17.99 2.35
CA CYS A 75 0.50 -16.64 1.80
C CYS A 75 -0.44 -15.78 2.67
N ILE A 76 -1.61 -16.31 3.03
CA ILE A 76 -2.57 -15.60 3.91
C ILE A 76 -1.92 -15.23 5.24
N LYS A 77 -1.24 -16.18 5.90
CA LYS A 77 -0.55 -15.94 7.17
C LYS A 77 0.52 -14.85 7.04
N VAL A 78 1.36 -14.93 6.00
CA VAL A 78 2.42 -13.94 5.76
C VAL A 78 1.84 -12.55 5.53
N VAL A 79 0.82 -12.44 4.66
CA VAL A 79 0.16 -11.16 4.37
C VAL A 79 -0.42 -10.55 5.63
N SER A 80 -1.22 -11.33 6.39
CA SER A 80 -1.81 -10.86 7.66
C SER A 80 -0.75 -10.36 8.63
N THR A 81 0.28 -11.16 8.90
CA THR A 81 1.32 -10.79 9.87
C THR A 81 2.08 -9.52 9.47
N VAL A 82 2.40 -9.35 8.18
CA VAL A 82 3.09 -8.14 7.72
C VAL A 82 2.15 -6.93 7.77
N VAL A 83 0.88 -7.10 7.36
CA VAL A 83 -0.14 -6.03 7.43
C VAL A 83 -0.40 -5.59 8.86
N ASP A 84 -0.49 -6.50 9.82
CA ASP A 84 -0.71 -6.17 11.23
C ASP A 84 0.43 -5.30 11.78
N VAL A 85 1.68 -5.62 11.42
CA VAL A 85 2.83 -4.80 11.79
C VAL A 85 2.78 -3.44 11.11
N LEU A 86 2.49 -3.37 9.80
CA LEU A 86 2.35 -2.09 9.10
C LEU A 86 1.25 -1.21 9.74
N ALA A 87 0.10 -1.80 10.06
CA ALA A 87 -1.02 -1.13 10.72
C ALA A 87 -0.62 -0.60 12.10
N SER A 88 0.16 -1.37 12.88
CA SER A 88 0.67 -0.90 14.18
C SER A 88 1.56 0.34 14.06
N GLN A 89 2.22 0.53 12.92
CA GLN A 89 3.11 1.66 12.64
C GLN A 89 2.39 2.81 11.92
N ALA A 90 1.12 2.63 11.52
CA ALA A 90 0.39 3.58 10.66
C ALA A 90 0.44 5.03 11.20
N LYS A 91 0.33 5.22 12.52
CA LYS A 91 0.36 6.54 13.17
C LYS A 91 1.69 7.29 13.01
N LEU A 92 2.80 6.59 12.75
CA LEU A 92 4.11 7.23 12.52
C LEU A 92 4.20 7.84 11.12
N TRP A 93 3.48 7.26 10.15
CA TRP A 93 3.61 7.57 8.72
C TRP A 93 2.42 8.36 8.17
N ILE A 94 1.21 8.08 8.66
CA ILE A 94 -0.02 8.75 8.23
C ILE A 94 -0.33 9.87 9.23
N ARG A 95 -0.20 11.12 8.76
CA ARG A 95 -0.55 12.32 9.53
C ARG A 95 -1.74 13.00 8.88
N LEU A 96 -2.84 13.07 9.62
CA LEU A 96 -3.99 13.86 9.22
C LEU A 96 -3.90 15.27 9.79
N PRO A 97 -4.45 16.27 9.10
CA PRO A 97 -4.56 17.62 9.63
C PRO A 97 -5.41 17.62 10.92
N THR A 98 -4.95 18.32 11.95
CA THR A 98 -5.65 18.35 13.26
C THR A 98 -6.12 19.74 13.64
N SER A 99 -5.54 20.80 13.05
CA SER A 99 -5.90 22.18 13.34
C SER A 99 -6.73 22.81 12.22
N PRO A 100 -7.64 23.75 12.51
CA PRO A 100 -8.34 24.54 11.49
C PRO A 100 -7.39 25.23 10.51
N GLY A 101 -6.22 25.64 10.97
CA GLY A 101 -5.18 26.26 10.14
C GLY A 101 -4.59 25.29 9.11
N ASP A 102 -4.36 24.03 9.49
CA ASP A 102 -3.88 23.00 8.56
C ASP A 102 -4.92 22.67 7.50
N TRP A 103 -6.17 22.51 7.90
CA TRP A 103 -7.29 22.28 6.98
C TRP A 103 -7.41 23.41 5.97
N SER A 104 -7.40 24.67 6.44
CA SER A 104 -7.46 25.86 5.58
C SER A 104 -6.26 25.95 4.63
N ARG A 105 -5.07 25.53 5.08
CA ARG A 105 -3.86 25.51 4.23
C ARG A 105 -4.00 24.51 3.10
N ILE A 106 -4.52 23.32 3.38
CA ILE A 106 -4.69 22.27 2.38
C ILE A 106 -5.77 22.66 1.38
N GLU A 107 -6.90 23.17 1.85
CA GLU A 107 -7.98 23.67 0.99
C GLU A 107 -7.48 24.73 0.01
N ARG A 108 -6.74 25.74 0.49
CA ARG A 108 -6.13 26.75 -0.38
C ARG A 108 -5.17 26.14 -1.40
N GLY A 109 -4.48 25.05 -1.06
CA GLY A 109 -3.61 24.32 -1.97
C GLY A 109 -4.37 23.70 -3.13
N PHE A 110 -5.42 22.92 -2.85
CA PHE A 110 -6.27 22.33 -3.88
C PHE A 110 -7.02 23.37 -4.71
N TYR A 111 -7.55 24.42 -4.06
CA TYR A 111 -8.27 25.48 -4.73
C TYR A 111 -7.41 26.21 -5.78
N LYS A 112 -6.10 26.37 -5.54
CA LYS A 112 -5.19 26.97 -6.53
C LYS A 112 -5.06 26.14 -7.82
N VAL A 113 -5.25 24.82 -7.75
CA VAL A 113 -5.08 23.92 -8.90
C VAL A 113 -6.35 23.83 -9.74
N GLN A 114 -7.51 23.59 -9.12
CA GLN A 114 -8.76 23.28 -9.83
C GLN A 114 -9.94 24.20 -9.50
N ARG A 115 -9.75 25.21 -8.64
CA ARG A 115 -10.81 26.16 -8.20
C ARG A 115 -12.05 25.51 -7.57
N PHE A 116 -11.95 24.24 -7.16
CA PHE A 116 -12.99 23.55 -6.42
C PHE A 116 -12.82 23.83 -4.91
N PRO A 117 -13.78 24.50 -4.25
CA PRO A 117 -13.69 24.82 -2.83
C PRO A 117 -13.93 23.59 -1.95
N GLY A 118 -13.47 23.64 -0.69
CA GLY A 118 -13.70 22.58 0.29
C GLY A 118 -12.88 21.30 0.14
N VAL A 119 -11.98 21.18 -0.86
CA VAL A 119 -11.12 19.99 -1.00
C VAL A 119 -10.01 20.01 0.04
N VAL A 120 -10.09 19.10 1.00
CA VAL A 120 -9.10 18.97 2.07
C VAL A 120 -8.20 17.74 1.97
N GLY A 121 -8.34 16.98 0.89
CA GLY A 121 -7.58 15.77 0.63
C GLY A 121 -8.11 15.04 -0.60
N ALA A 122 -7.37 14.04 -1.03
CA ALA A 122 -7.79 13.12 -2.08
C ALA A 122 -7.50 11.69 -1.61
N VAL A 123 -8.44 10.79 -1.84
CA VAL A 123 -8.30 9.35 -1.59
C VAL A 123 -8.63 8.65 -2.90
N ASP A 124 -7.65 7.94 -3.44
CA ASP A 124 -7.82 7.16 -4.67
C ASP A 124 -8.45 5.79 -4.37
N GLY A 125 -9.08 5.16 -5.37
CA GLY A 125 -9.63 3.80 -5.28
C GLY A 125 -10.92 3.66 -4.46
N THR A 126 -11.62 4.76 -4.18
CA THR A 126 -12.91 4.72 -3.47
C THR A 126 -14.06 5.00 -4.43
N LEU A 127 -14.99 4.05 -4.58
CA LEU A 127 -16.30 4.30 -5.18
C LEU A 127 -17.20 4.88 -4.09
N ILE A 128 -17.42 6.19 -4.12
CA ILE A 128 -18.36 6.87 -3.24
C ILE A 128 -19.70 6.92 -3.95
N ASP A 129 -20.70 6.28 -3.36
CA ASP A 129 -22.07 6.38 -3.87
C ASP A 129 -22.55 7.83 -3.68
N ILE A 130 -23.05 8.44 -4.76
CA ILE A 130 -23.54 9.82 -4.75
C ILE A 130 -25.00 9.82 -5.16
N GLN A 131 -25.80 10.64 -4.48
CA GLN A 131 -27.18 10.87 -4.88
C GLN A 131 -27.17 11.49 -6.29
N ARG A 132 -27.94 10.89 -7.21
CA ARG A 132 -28.10 11.40 -8.57
C ARG A 132 -28.54 12.87 -8.53
N PRO A 133 -27.84 13.78 -9.22
CA PRO A 133 -28.29 15.17 -9.33
C PRO A 133 -29.68 15.23 -9.99
N ARG A 134 -30.56 16.08 -9.46
CA ARG A 134 -31.97 16.18 -9.90
C ARG A 134 -32.13 16.56 -11.38
N GLU A 135 -31.13 17.26 -11.94
CA GLU A 135 -31.18 17.83 -13.29
C GLU A 135 -30.34 17.04 -14.32
N TYR A 136 -29.98 15.78 -14.01
CA TYR A 136 -29.14 14.99 -14.90
C TYR A 136 -29.94 13.91 -15.62
N ASP A 137 -30.37 14.18 -16.86
CA ASP A 137 -31.11 13.27 -17.76
C ASP A 137 -30.18 12.31 -18.56
N GLY A 138 -29.01 11.96 -18.00
CA GLY A 138 -28.08 11.04 -18.65
C GLY A 138 -28.56 9.57 -18.64
N PHE A 139 -28.36 8.89 -19.78
CA PHE A 139 -28.71 7.50 -20.10
C PHE A 139 -28.15 6.44 -19.14
#